data_AF-A0A937QX89-F1
#
_entry.id   AF-A0A937QX89-F1
#
_cell.length_a   1.000
_cell.length_b   1.000
_cell.length_c   1.000
_cell.angle_alpha   90.00
_cell.angle_beta   90.00
_cell.angle_gamma   90.00
#
_symmetry.space_group_name_H-M   'P 1'
#
loop_
_entity.id
_entity.type
_entity.pdbx_description
1 polymer ?
#
loop_
_entity_poly.entity_id
_entity_poly.type
_entity_poly.pdbx_seq_one_letter_code
_entity_poly.pdbx_strand_id
1 'polypeptide(L)'
;MALDAWFKNAPQRFYAIEYAWKKGEHPKRGEFSPDFFIKKGKTIHVIEIKDDSEINDPSPENQKKYEYAKAHFERLNQWLLKADIAVKYQFNFLTPKSFNLFFQLIRNDELKDFRSELDVTLSRSSSDSDTNETGP
;
A
#
# COMPACT_ATOMS: atom_id res chain seq x y z
N MET A 1 -20.50 -16.45 -0.93
CA MET A 1 -20.18 -15.38 0.04
C MET A 1 -19.63 -14.19 -0.72
N ALA A 2 -20.15 -13.00 -0.43
CA ALA A 2 -19.84 -11.74 -1.10
C ALA A 2 -18.89 -10.87 -0.28
N LEU A 3 -18.29 -9.84 -0.90
CA LEU A 3 -17.62 -8.74 -0.19
C LEU A 3 -18.66 -7.93 0.59
N ASP A 4 -18.31 -7.39 1.75
CA ASP A 4 -19.27 -6.61 2.56
C ASP A 4 -19.54 -5.24 1.93
N ALA A 5 -18.49 -4.58 1.45
CA ALA A 5 -18.55 -3.31 0.75
C ALA A 5 -17.26 -3.08 -0.04
N TRP A 6 -17.31 -2.21 -1.04
CA TRP A 6 -16.13 -1.68 -1.69
C TRP A 6 -16.37 -0.23 -2.10
N PHE A 7 -15.29 0.53 -2.17
CA PHE A 7 -15.27 1.93 -2.58
C PHE A 7 -14.09 2.13 -3.51
N LYS A 8 -14.35 2.69 -4.70
CA LYS A 8 -13.30 3.19 -5.58
C LYS A 8 -13.15 4.68 -5.34
N ASN A 9 -11.93 5.13 -5.10
CA ASN A 9 -11.65 6.53 -4.84
C ASN A 9 -11.85 7.34 -6.13
N ALA A 10 -12.58 8.45 -6.00
CA ALA A 10 -12.89 9.33 -7.12
C ALA A 10 -11.71 10.28 -7.40
N PRO A 11 -11.66 10.89 -8.60
CA PRO A 11 -10.58 11.83 -8.96
C PRO A 11 -10.41 13.01 -8.01
N GLN A 12 -11.45 13.36 -7.22
CA GLN A 12 -11.44 14.45 -6.25
C GLN A 12 -10.70 14.13 -4.94
N ARG A 13 -10.03 12.97 -4.83
CA ARG A 13 -9.13 12.59 -3.72
C ARG A 13 -9.80 12.62 -2.34
N PHE A 14 -10.73 11.69 -2.10
CA PHE A 14 -11.45 11.59 -0.81
C PHE A 14 -10.52 11.23 0.37
N TYR A 15 -9.42 10.52 0.11
CA TYR A 15 -8.47 10.07 1.12
C TYR A 15 -7.04 10.27 0.62
N ALA A 16 -6.41 11.35 1.05
CA ALA A 16 -5.04 11.69 0.66
C ALA A 16 -4.03 11.20 1.71
N ILE A 17 -2.94 10.59 1.24
CA ILE A 17 -1.78 10.24 2.02
C ILE A 17 -0.63 11.12 1.54
N GLU A 18 -0.09 11.93 2.44
CA GLU A 18 1.09 12.76 2.19
C GLU A 18 2.35 11.90 2.09
N TYR A 19 3.21 12.23 1.12
CA TYR A 19 4.53 11.61 0.97
C TYR A 19 5.57 12.64 0.50
N ALA A 20 6.83 12.34 0.76
CA ALA A 20 7.95 13.14 0.28
C ALA A 20 8.95 12.27 -0.49
N TRP A 21 9.49 12.79 -1.58
CA TRP A 21 10.51 12.12 -2.39
C TRP A 21 11.47 13.14 -3.01
N LYS A 22 12.70 12.73 -3.31
CA LYS A 22 13.72 13.60 -3.94
C LYS A 22 13.93 13.19 -5.40
N LYS A 23 13.95 14.18 -6.30
CA LYS A 23 14.50 14.05 -7.65
C LYS A 23 15.43 15.25 -7.89
N GLY A 24 16.73 15.05 -7.67
CA GLY A 24 17.72 16.14 -7.62
C GLY A 24 17.82 16.81 -6.25
N GLU A 25 18.24 18.08 -6.21
CA GLU A 25 18.53 18.81 -4.95
C GLU A 25 17.27 19.20 -4.14
N HIS A 26 16.10 19.33 -4.79
CA HIS A 26 14.89 19.80 -4.12
C HIS A 26 13.94 18.66 -3.74
N PRO A 27 13.58 18.50 -2.45
CA PRO A 27 12.56 17.55 -2.04
C PRO A 27 11.19 17.97 -2.57
N LYS A 28 10.47 17.03 -3.20
CA LYS A 28 9.09 17.19 -3.62
C LYS A 28 8.18 16.55 -2.59
N ARG A 29 7.17 17.32 -2.15
CA ARG A 29 6.04 16.79 -1.38
C ARG A 29 4.89 16.53 -2.35
N GLY A 30 4.18 15.44 -2.11
CA GLY A 30 3.02 15.06 -2.89
C GLY A 30 1.98 14.41 -2.00
N GLU A 31 0.80 14.23 -2.59
CA GLU A 31 -0.28 13.49 -1.98
C GLU A 31 -0.79 12.47 -3.00
N PHE A 32 -1.13 11.29 -2.52
CA PHE A 32 -1.81 10.31 -3.35
C PHE A 32 -2.99 9.67 -2.62
N SER A 33 -3.89 9.12 -3.40
CA SER A 33 -5.13 8.54 -2.93
C SER A 33 -5.20 7.10 -3.43
N PRO A 34 -5.25 6.09 -2.54
CA PRO A 34 -5.38 4.70 -2.96
C PRO A 34 -6.63 4.50 -3.80
N ASP A 35 -6.52 3.67 -4.83
CA ASP A 35 -7.60 3.40 -5.78
C ASP A 35 -8.85 2.75 -5.16
N PHE A 36 -8.67 1.77 -4.27
CA PHE A 36 -9.79 1.02 -3.68
C PHE A 36 -9.67 0.82 -2.18
N PHE A 37 -10.83 0.79 -1.54
CA PHE A 37 -11.05 0.30 -0.19
C PHE A 37 -12.08 -0.82 -0.27
N ILE A 38 -11.71 -2.03 0.15
CA ILE A 38 -12.57 -3.21 0.10
C ILE A 38 -12.75 -3.74 1.53
N LYS A 39 -13.99 -3.80 2.00
CA LYS A 39 -14.32 -4.32 3.32
C LYS A 39 -14.68 -5.80 3.24
N LYS A 40 -14.03 -6.60 4.10
CA LYS A 40 -14.43 -7.97 4.40
C LYS A 40 -14.22 -8.26 5.90
N GLY A 41 -15.32 -8.57 6.58
CA GLY A 41 -15.40 -8.70 8.02
C GLY A 41 -14.89 -7.43 8.71
N LYS A 42 -13.83 -7.60 9.50
CA LYS A 42 -13.15 -6.52 10.24
C LYS A 42 -11.96 -5.93 9.50
N THR A 43 -11.66 -6.41 8.29
CA THR A 43 -10.51 -5.95 7.51
C THR A 43 -10.96 -5.00 6.40
N ILE A 44 -10.25 -3.89 6.28
CA ILE A 44 -10.35 -2.97 5.14
C ILE A 44 -9.06 -3.14 4.32
N HIS A 45 -9.20 -3.74 3.15
CA HIS A 45 -8.11 -3.88 2.17
C HIS A 45 -8.00 -2.59 1.36
N VAL A 46 -6.87 -1.91 1.48
CA VAL A 46 -6.56 -0.67 0.76
C VAL A 46 -5.62 -1.00 -0.38
N ILE A 47 -6.06 -0.70 -1.60
CA ILE A 47 -5.41 -1.15 -2.82
C ILE A 47 -5.04 0.06 -3.67
N GLU A 48 -3.79 0.08 -4.13
CA GLU A 48 -3.33 0.93 -5.22
C GLU A 48 -2.94 0.04 -6.40
N ILE A 49 -3.38 0.37 -7.60
CA ILE A 49 -3.05 -0.36 -8.81
C ILE A 49 -1.86 0.29 -9.52
N LYS A 50 -0.96 -0.57 -10.00
CA LYS A 50 0.19 -0.22 -10.83
C LYS A 50 0.30 -1.16 -12.02
N ASP A 51 1.07 -0.72 -13.01
CA ASP A 51 1.43 -1.55 -14.16
C ASP A 51 2.44 -2.62 -13.77
N ASP A 52 2.44 -3.74 -14.50
CA ASP A 52 3.38 -4.84 -14.28
C ASP A 52 4.85 -4.44 -14.46
N SER A 53 5.13 -3.32 -15.16
CA SER A 53 6.50 -2.79 -15.30
C SER A 53 7.11 -2.38 -13.96
N GLU A 54 6.30 -1.93 -13.00
CA GLU A 54 6.76 -1.49 -11.68
C GLU A 54 7.29 -2.65 -10.82
N ILE A 55 7.02 -3.90 -11.21
CA ILE A 55 7.61 -5.08 -10.54
C ILE A 55 9.11 -5.16 -10.79
N ASN A 56 9.56 -4.81 -12.00
CA ASN A 56 10.95 -4.97 -12.41
C ASN A 56 11.74 -3.66 -12.24
N ASP A 57 11.10 -2.53 -12.49
CA ASP A 57 11.70 -1.20 -12.39
C ASP A 57 10.73 -0.26 -11.65
N PRO A 58 10.59 -0.40 -10.32
CA PRO A 58 9.71 0.45 -9.54
C PRO A 58 10.20 1.89 -9.57
N SER A 59 9.34 2.83 -9.95
CA SER A 59 9.72 4.23 -9.99
C SER A 59 10.06 4.76 -8.59
N PRO A 60 11.03 5.68 -8.44
CA PRO A 60 11.39 6.26 -7.14
C PRO A 60 10.19 6.91 -6.41
N GLU A 61 9.25 7.45 -7.19
CA GLU A 61 8.01 8.00 -6.64
C GLU A 61 7.12 6.92 -6.02
N ASN A 62 6.91 5.79 -6.71
CA ASN A 62 6.09 4.70 -6.20
C ASN A 62 6.75 3.97 -5.02
N GLN A 63 8.08 3.88 -4.99
CA GLN A 63 8.81 3.42 -3.80
C GLN A 63 8.47 4.27 -2.58
N LYS A 64 8.51 5.60 -2.70
CA LYS A 64 8.18 6.50 -1.59
C LYS A 64 6.69 6.52 -1.24
N LYS A 65 5.79 6.44 -2.21
CA LYS A 65 4.35 6.27 -1.94
C LYS A 65 4.07 5.01 -1.14
N TYR A 66 4.70 3.90 -1.51
CA TYR A 66 4.54 2.62 -0.83
C TYR A 66 5.05 2.68 0.61
N GLU A 67 6.27 3.17 0.81
CA GLU A 67 6.88 3.34 2.14
C GLU A 67 5.98 4.19 3.06
N TYR A 68 5.54 5.35 2.59
CA TYR A 68 4.75 6.29 3.39
C TYR A 68 3.35 5.76 3.69
N ALA A 69 2.68 5.13 2.72
CA ALA A 69 1.35 4.56 2.95
C ALA A 69 1.38 3.33 3.84
N LYS A 70 2.40 2.47 3.70
CA LYS A 70 2.59 1.34 4.62
C LYS A 70 2.76 1.84 6.05
N ALA A 71 3.67 2.79 6.26
CA ALA A 71 3.89 3.39 7.57
C ALA A 71 2.62 4.10 8.11
N HIS A 72 1.86 4.74 7.23
CA HIS A 72 0.58 5.38 7.58
C HIS A 72 -0.44 4.37 8.12
N PHE A 73 -0.71 3.28 7.39
CA PHE A 73 -1.68 2.28 7.82
C PHE A 73 -1.20 1.46 9.01
N GLU A 74 0.11 1.24 9.17
CA GLU A 74 0.69 0.68 10.39
C GLU A 74 0.38 1.56 11.61
N ARG A 75 0.64 2.87 11.52
CA ARG A 75 0.32 3.82 12.61
C ARG A 75 -1.19 3.85 12.91
N LEU A 76 -2.03 3.87 11.87
CA LEU A 76 -3.49 3.84 12.03
C LEU A 76 -3.94 2.58 12.76
N ASN A 77 -3.43 1.41 12.38
CA ASN A 77 -3.76 0.15 13.03
C ASN A 77 -3.33 0.12 14.50
N GLN A 78 -2.16 0.68 14.84
CA GLN A 78 -1.74 0.80 16.24
C GLN A 78 -2.66 1.70 17.04
N TRP A 79 -3.14 2.80 16.45
CA TRP A 79 -4.12 3.67 17.10
C TRP A 79 -5.46 2.98 17.31
N LEU A 80 -5.98 2.27 16.30
CA LEU A 80 -7.24 1.51 16.40
C LEU A 80 -7.17 0.42 17.47
N LEU A 81 -6.04 -0.30 17.55
CA LEU A 81 -5.81 -1.30 18.59
C LEU A 81 -5.83 -0.68 20.00
N LYS A 82 -5.16 0.47 20.19
CA LYS A 82 -5.16 1.20 21.47
C LYS A 82 -6.55 1.72 21.85
N ALA A 83 -7.39 2.01 20.87
CA ALA A 83 -8.76 2.46 21.05
C ALA A 83 -9.78 1.30 21.21
N ASP A 84 -9.31 0.04 21.27
CA ASP A 84 -10.15 -1.17 21.29
C ASP A 84 -11.12 -1.27 20.11
N ILE A 85 -10.72 -0.73 18.95
CA ILE A 85 -11.48 -0.82 17.70
C ILE A 85 -10.93 -2.00 16.90
N ALA A 86 -11.77 -3.01 16.69
CA ALA A 86 -11.37 -4.28 16.05
C ALA A 86 -11.11 -4.20 14.53
N VAL A 87 -11.24 -3.01 13.92
CA VAL A 87 -11.00 -2.80 12.48
C VAL A 87 -9.50 -2.80 12.20
N LYS A 88 -9.08 -3.49 11.13
CA LYS A 88 -7.69 -3.50 10.66
C LYS A 88 -7.61 -3.10 9.19
N TYR A 89 -6.66 -2.25 8.86
CA TYR A 89 -6.32 -1.88 7.49
C TYR A 89 -5.17 -2.75 6.98
N GLN A 90 -5.31 -3.29 5.78
CA GLN A 90 -4.23 -4.00 5.09
C GLN A 90 -3.99 -3.29 3.76
N PHE A 91 -2.78 -2.76 3.58
CA PHE A 91 -2.41 -2.00 2.38
C PHE A 91 -1.54 -2.85 1.46
N ASN A 92 -1.88 -2.88 0.18
CA ASN A 92 -1.14 -3.59 -0.85
C ASN A 92 -1.10 -2.75 -2.15
N PHE A 93 0.05 -2.72 -2.80
CA PHE A 93 0.13 -2.37 -4.22
C PHE A 93 -0.18 -3.63 -5.03
N LEU A 94 -1.01 -3.53 -6.07
CA LEU A 94 -1.31 -4.63 -6.98
C LEU A 94 -0.94 -4.27 -8.41
N THR A 95 -0.56 -5.28 -9.17
CA THR A 95 -0.50 -5.22 -10.62
C THR A 95 -1.40 -6.30 -11.22
N PRO A 96 -1.73 -6.24 -12.53
CA PRO A 96 -2.55 -7.26 -13.20
C PRO A 96 -2.11 -8.71 -12.91
N LYS A 97 -0.80 -8.97 -12.82
CA LYS A 97 -0.27 -10.30 -12.46
C LYS A 97 -0.78 -10.86 -11.12
N SER A 98 -1.08 -10.00 -10.15
CA SER A 98 -1.50 -10.42 -8.81
C SER A 98 -3.03 -10.52 -8.65
N PHE A 99 -3.82 -10.08 -9.63
CA PHE A 99 -5.29 -9.99 -9.49
C PHE A 99 -5.95 -11.34 -9.22
N ASN A 100 -5.60 -12.38 -10.00
CA ASN A 100 -6.24 -13.70 -9.86
C ASN A 100 -6.03 -14.27 -8.45
N LEU A 101 -4.79 -14.25 -7.96
CA LEU A 101 -4.45 -14.73 -6.63
C LEU A 101 -5.13 -13.88 -5.54
N PHE A 102 -5.08 -12.55 -5.66
CA PHE A 102 -5.74 -11.64 -4.74
C PHE A 102 -7.25 -11.92 -4.62
N PHE A 103 -7.95 -12.03 -5.76
CA PHE A 103 -9.39 -12.27 -5.76
C PHE A 103 -9.76 -13.68 -5.31
N GLN A 104 -8.90 -14.67 -5.52
CA GLN A 104 -9.07 -16.01 -4.97
C GLN A 104 -8.99 -15.99 -3.43
N LEU A 105 -7.92 -15.42 -2.89
CA LEU A 105 -7.70 -15.35 -1.44
C LEU A 105 -8.76 -14.49 -0.74
N ILE A 106 -9.13 -13.33 -1.30
CA ILE A 106 -10.17 -12.49 -0.69
C ILE A 106 -11.53 -13.20 -0.70
N ARG A 107 -11.84 -14.02 -1.71
CA ARG A 107 -13.09 -14.80 -1.75
C ARG A 107 -13.11 -15.85 -0.64
N ASN A 108 -11.97 -16.50 -0.40
CA ASN A 108 -11.82 -17.56 0.59
C ASN A 108 -11.61 -17.07 2.03
N ASP A 109 -11.49 -15.74 2.24
CA ASP A 109 -11.11 -15.16 3.55
C ASP A 109 -9.67 -15.51 3.99
N GLU A 110 -8.80 -15.74 3.00
CA GLU A 110 -7.41 -16.17 3.17
C GLU A 110 -6.42 -15.05 2.83
N LEU A 111 -6.89 -13.81 2.68
CA LEU A 111 -6.05 -12.67 2.28
C LEU A 111 -5.18 -12.12 3.43
N LYS A 112 -5.28 -12.71 4.61
CA LYS A 112 -4.49 -12.33 5.78
C LYS A 112 -3.00 -12.40 5.44
N ASP A 113 -2.28 -11.30 5.69
CA ASP A 113 -0.83 -11.17 5.48
C ASP A 113 -0.40 -11.36 4.01
N PHE A 114 -1.34 -11.28 3.06
CA PHE A 114 -1.06 -11.28 1.63
C PHE A 114 -0.08 -10.16 1.25
N ARG A 115 0.87 -10.50 0.38
CA ARG A 115 1.80 -9.57 -0.26
C ARG A 115 1.83 -9.89 -1.74
N SER A 116 1.64 -8.87 -2.58
CA SER A 116 1.79 -9.01 -4.02
C SER A 116 3.28 -9.16 -4.40
N GLU A 117 3.54 -9.53 -5.64
CA GLU A 117 4.89 -9.52 -6.19
C GLU A 117 5.53 -8.12 -6.07
N LEU A 118 4.75 -7.07 -6.35
CA LEU A 118 5.19 -5.68 -6.24
C LEU A 118 5.47 -5.27 -4.78
N ASP A 119 4.63 -5.68 -3.81
CA ASP A 119 4.89 -5.41 -2.39
C ASP A 119 6.23 -6.00 -1.94
N VAL A 120 6.58 -7.19 -2.44
CA VAL A 120 7.85 -7.85 -2.14
C VAL A 120 9.01 -7.08 -2.76
N THR A 121 8.91 -6.67 -4.04
CA THR A 121 9.93 -5.84 -4.70
C THR A 121 10.15 -4.53 -3.92
N LEU A 122 9.10 -3.77 -3.65
CA LEU A 122 9.20 -2.45 -3.01
C LEU A 122 9.75 -2.52 -1.59
N SER A 123 9.45 -3.61 -0.87
CA SER A 123 9.96 -3.81 0.48
C SER A 123 11.46 -4.16 0.52
N ARG A 124 12.03 -4.75 -0.53
CA ARG A 124 13.48 -4.99 -0.64
C ARG A 124 14.24 -3.70 -0.95
N SER A 125 13.71 -2.88 -1.86
CA SER A 125 14.31 -1.57 -2.19
C SER A 125 14.36 -0.62 -0.99
N SER A 126 13.43 -0.76 -0.04
CA SER A 126 13.42 0.03 1.19
C SER A 126 14.62 -0.29 2.09
N SER A 127 14.95 -1.57 2.27
CA SER A 127 16.06 -2.01 3.14
C SER A 127 17.44 -1.69 2.57
N ASP A 128 17.57 -1.61 1.24
CA ASP A 128 18.85 -1.29 0.59
C ASP A 128 19.14 0.22 0.59
N SER A 129 18.15 1.07 0.86
CA SER A 129 18.34 2.52 0.96
C SER A 129 18.87 3.00 2.32
N ASP A 130 18.76 2.16 3.36
CA ASP A 130 19.25 2.46 4.72
C ASP A 130 20.73 2.09 4.94
N THR A 131 21.37 1.39 4.00
CA THR A 131 22.77 0.90 4.15
C THR A 131 23.84 1.81 3.52
N ASN A 132 23.46 2.94 2.92
CA ASN A 132 24.40 3.88 2.28
C ASN A 132 24.62 5.21 3.04
N GLU A 133 24.32 5.26 4.35
CA GLU A 133 24.66 6.40 5.23
C GLU A 133 25.63 6.04 6.37
N THR A 134 26.57 5.12 6.15
CA THR A 134 27.77 5.02 7.02
C THR A 134 29.04 5.18 6.19
N GLY A 135 29.52 6.43 6.11
CA GLY A 135 30.88 6.76 5.69
C GLY A 135 31.94 6.15 6.60
N PRO A 136 33.18 6.12 6.13
CA PRO A 136 34.08 7.25 6.40
C PRO A 136 34.33 8.16 5.19
#